data_AF-A0A416VZ74-F1
#
_entry.id   AF-A0A416VZ74-F1
#
_cell.length_a   1.000
_cell.length_b   1.000
_cell.length_c   1.000
_cell.angle_alpha   90.00
_cell.angle_beta   90.00
_cell.angle_gamma   90.00
#
_symmetry.space_group_name_H-M   'P 1'
#
loop_
_entity.id
_entity.type
_entity.pdbx_description
1 polymer ?
#
loop_
_entity_poly.entity_id
_entity_poly.type
_entity_poly.pdbx_seq_one_letter_code
_entity_poly.pdbx_strand_id
1 'polypeptide(L)'
;MAAMTLEAEKNELIRRILDVNDINILEKIKKLLHQEEKNIDIVAEERVPYRTKAEILADFDEACKEMKQAQEGKLEGKPLEDLLNEL
;
A
#
# COMPACT_ATOMS: atom_id res chain seq x y z
N MET A 1 -26.89 4.68 16.07
CA MET A 1 -26.70 3.48 16.92
C MET A 1 -25.28 2.93 16.84
N ALA A 2 -24.69 2.70 15.66
CA ALA A 2 -23.32 2.18 15.54
C ALA A 2 -22.22 3.00 16.27
N ALA A 3 -22.29 4.34 16.22
CA ALA A 3 -21.31 5.19 16.92
C ALA A 3 -21.39 5.08 18.45
N MET A 4 -22.59 4.89 19.02
CA MET A 4 -22.77 4.66 20.45
C MET A 4 -22.19 3.31 20.89
N THR A 5 -22.30 2.29 20.04
CA THR A 5 -21.73 0.96 20.28
C THR A 5 -20.21 1.02 20.29
N LEU A 6 -19.58 1.73 19.34
CA LEU A 6 -18.13 1.87 19.30
C LEU A 6 -17.58 2.57 20.55
N GLU A 7 -18.23 3.64 20.99
CA GLU A 7 -17.80 4.38 22.19
C GLU A 7 -17.94 3.52 23.46
N ALA A 8 -18.99 2.70 23.55
CA ALA A 8 -19.16 1.76 24.66
C ALA A 8 -18.05 0.70 24.70
N GLU A 9 -17.73 0.09 23.55
CA GLU A 9 -16.67 -0.92 23.42
C GLU A 9 -15.28 -0.35 23.77
N LYS A 10 -14.97 0.87 23.33
CA LYS A 10 -13.70 1.53 23.67
C LYS A 10 -13.58 1.75 25.18
N ASN A 11 -14.65 2.20 25.83
CA ASN A 11 -14.66 2.43 27.27
C ASN A 11 -14.55 1.13 28.08
N GLU A 12 -15.13 0.04 27.59
CA GLU A 12 -14.97 -1.28 28.20
C GLU A 12 -13.51 -1.77 28.08
N LEU A 13 -12.90 -1.65 26.91
CA LEU A 13 -11.53 -2.07 26.68
C LEU A 13 -10.54 -1.28 27.56
N ILE A 14 -10.74 0.04 27.71
CA ILE A 14 -9.92 0.89 28.59
C ILE A 14 -9.96 0.37 30.03
N ARG A 15 -11.15 0.06 30.56
CA ARG A 15 -11.28 -0.48 31.94
C ARG A 15 -10.56 -1.80 32.09
N ARG A 16 -10.74 -2.72 31.14
CA ARG A 16 -10.05 -4.03 31.16
C ARG A 16 -8.53 -3.87 31.14
N ILE A 17 -7.99 -2.91 30.40
CA ILE A 17 -6.54 -2.63 30.36
C ILE A 17 -6.05 -2.07 31.70
N LEU A 18 -6.82 -1.19 32.34
CA LEU A 18 -6.46 -0.62 33.66
C LEU A 18 -6.37 -1.68 34.76
N ASP A 19 -7.13 -2.76 34.66
CA ASP A 19 -7.12 -3.86 35.62
C ASP A 19 -5.97 -4.86 35.42
N VAL A 20 -5.18 -4.75 34.34
CA VAL A 20 -4.05 -5.65 34.06
C VAL A 20 -2.83 -5.26 34.88
N ASN A 21 -2.37 -6.20 35.73
CA ASN A 21 -1.18 -6.04 36.57
C ASN A 21 0.08 -6.77 36.04
N ASP A 22 0.10 -7.16 34.76
CA ASP A 22 1.24 -7.82 34.11
C ASP A 22 1.77 -6.98 32.94
N ILE A 23 3.03 -6.54 33.07
CA ILE A 23 3.71 -5.72 32.07
C ILE A 23 3.85 -6.42 30.72
N ASN A 24 4.01 -7.75 30.70
CA ASN A 24 4.15 -8.51 29.46
C ASN A 24 2.84 -8.52 28.66
N ILE A 25 1.70 -8.52 29.35
CA ILE A 25 0.39 -8.44 28.73
C ILE A 25 0.19 -7.04 28.14
N LEU A 26 0.55 -5.99 28.88
CA LEU A 26 0.48 -4.61 28.39
C LEU A 26 1.37 -4.37 27.17
N GLU A 27 2.58 -4.94 27.13
CA GLU A 27 3.46 -4.87 25.97
C GLU A 27 2.87 -5.55 24.73
N LYS A 28 2.22 -6.71 24.90
CA LYS A 28 1.53 -7.40 23.80
C LYS A 28 0.36 -6.57 23.27
N ILE A 29 -0.46 -6.00 24.17
CA ILE A 29 -1.58 -5.12 23.78
C ILE A 29 -1.05 -3.91 23.02
N LYS A 30 0.02 -3.27 23.53
CA LYS A 30 0.67 -2.15 22.84
C LYS A 30 1.14 -2.53 21.45
N LYS A 31 1.84 -3.68 21.29
CA LYS A 31 2.31 -4.15 19.99
C LYS A 31 1.16 -4.40 19.00
N LEU A 32 0.07 -5.03 19.44
CA LEU A 32 -1.10 -5.29 18.59
C LEU A 32 -1.73 -3.99 18.09
N LEU A 33 -1.94 -3.00 18.99
CA LEU A 33 -2.46 -1.68 18.61
C LEU A 33 -1.56 -0.94 17.61
N HIS A 34 -0.23 -1.08 17.72
CA HIS A 34 0.71 -0.49 16.77
C HIS A 34 0.84 -1.30 15.46
N GLN A 35 0.54 -2.61 15.48
CA GLN A 35 0.52 -3.45 14.28
C GLN A 35 -0.71 -3.15 13.41
N GLU A 36 -1.86 -2.86 14.01
CA GLU A 36 -3.04 -2.40 13.27
C GLU A 36 -2.77 -1.07 12.54
N GLU A 37 -1.97 -0.15 13.10
CA GLU A 37 -1.53 1.06 12.40
C GLU A 37 -0.57 0.78 11.23
N LYS A 38 0.21 -0.32 11.29
CA LYS A 38 1.18 -0.70 10.24
C LYS A 38 0.62 -1.65 9.18
N ASN A 39 -0.50 -2.31 9.47
CA ASN A 39 -1.25 -3.16 8.53
C ASN A 39 -2.22 -2.35 7.65
N ILE A 40 -2.15 -1.02 7.68
CA ILE A 40 -2.52 -0.22 6.51
C ILE A 40 -1.41 -0.49 5.51
N ASP A 41 -1.68 -1.27 4.47
CA ASP A 41 -0.74 -1.71 3.42
C ASP A 41 0.23 -0.61 2.97
N ILE A 42 1.34 -0.43 3.68
CA ILE A 42 2.51 0.23 3.14
C ILE A 42 3.29 -0.92 2.56
N VAL A 43 3.02 -1.22 1.28
CA VAL A 43 3.99 -1.89 0.42
C VAL A 43 5.32 -1.24 0.74
N ALA A 44 6.27 -2.01 1.25
CA ALA A 44 7.60 -1.50 1.58
C ALA A 44 8.25 -1.05 0.27
N GLU A 45 7.97 0.17 -0.16
CA GLU A 45 8.65 0.79 -1.28
C GLU A 45 10.13 0.79 -0.92
N GLU A 46 10.91 0.10 -1.75
CA GLU A 46 12.36 0.23 -1.75
C GLU A 46 12.68 1.72 -1.75
N ARG A 47 13.61 2.19 -0.89
CA ARG A 47 13.91 3.62 -0.73
C ARG A 47 14.62 4.17 -1.98
N VAL A 48 13.91 4.25 -3.09
CA VAL A 48 14.30 4.97 -4.28
C VAL A 48 13.85 6.42 -4.13
N PRO A 49 14.63 7.40 -4.62
CA PRO A 49 14.18 8.77 -4.67
C PRO A 49 12.84 8.85 -5.41
N TYR A 50 11.86 9.53 -4.83
CA TYR A 50 10.58 9.76 -5.49
C TYR A 50 10.80 10.46 -6.82
N ARG A 51 10.30 9.86 -7.91
CA ARG A 51 10.29 10.51 -9.23
C ARG A 51 9.43 11.76 -9.17
N THR A 52 9.87 12.80 -9.86
CA THR A 52 9.10 14.03 -10.01
C THR A 52 7.90 13.80 -10.93
N LYS A 53 6.84 14.61 -10.76
CA LYS A 53 5.67 14.58 -11.64
C LYS A 53 6.05 14.75 -13.12
N ALA A 54 7.09 15.54 -13.41
CA ALA A 54 7.55 15.79 -14.77
C ALA A 54 8.15 14.54 -15.41
N GLU A 55 8.95 13.77 -14.67
CA GLU A 55 9.54 12.51 -15.15
C GLU A 55 8.45 11.48 -15.44
N ILE A 56 7.48 11.32 -14.53
CA ILE A 56 6.36 10.38 -14.72
C ILE A 56 5.53 10.74 -15.97
N LEU A 57 5.29 12.03 -16.20
CA LEU A 57 4.54 12.48 -17.38
C LEU A 57 5.34 12.31 -18.67
N ALA A 58 6.65 12.52 -18.64
CA ALA A 58 7.51 12.30 -19.79
C ALA A 58 7.54 10.82 -20.22
N ASP A 59 7.69 9.90 -19.25
CA ASP A 59 7.64 8.45 -19.49
C ASP A 59 6.28 8.05 -20.09
N PHE A 60 5.18 8.61 -19.59
CA PHE A 60 3.84 8.33 -20.09
C PHE A 60 3.62 8.87 -21.51
N ASP A 61 4.10 10.07 -21.80
CA ASP A 61 4.03 10.68 -23.14
C ASP A 61 4.86 9.89 -24.16
N GLU A 62 6.01 9.36 -23.75
CA GLU A 62 6.84 8.47 -24.56
C GLU A 62 6.12 7.16 -24.87
N ALA A 63 5.57 6.49 -23.85
CA ALA A 63 4.77 5.28 -24.01
C ALA A 63 3.55 5.50 -24.94
N CYS A 64 2.90 6.67 -24.84
CA CYS A 64 1.79 7.03 -25.73
C CYS A 64 2.25 7.18 -27.19
N LYS A 65 3.44 7.74 -27.44
CA LYS A 65 4.00 7.88 -28.79
C LYS A 65 4.38 6.52 -29.37
N GLU A 66 5.01 5.66 -28.58
CA GLU A 66 5.36 4.29 -28.99
C GLU A 66 4.11 3.48 -29.35
N MET A 67 3.08 3.52 -28.50
CA MET A 67 1.80 2.86 -28.76
C MET A 67 1.15 3.39 -30.04
N LYS A 68 1.21 4.69 -30.29
CA LYS A 68 0.71 5.29 -31.52
C LYS A 68 1.49 4.83 -32.75
N GLN A 69 2.81 4.73 -32.67
CA GLN A 69 3.64 4.20 -33.76
C GLN A 69 3.40 2.72 -34.03
N ALA A 70 3.14 1.92 -32.99
CA ALA A 70 2.74 0.53 -33.12
C ALA A 70 1.37 0.40 -33.82
N GLN A 71 0.40 1.25 -33.48
CA GLN A 71 -0.90 1.29 -34.18
C GLN A 71 -0.76 1.74 -35.64
N GLU A 72 0.16 2.65 -35.94
CA GLU A 72 0.46 3.10 -37.30
C GLU A 72 1.27 2.06 -38.11
N GLY A 73 1.57 0.89 -37.53
CA GLY A 73 2.30 -0.20 -38.20
C GLY A 73 3.77 0.10 -38.46
N LYS A 74 4.34 1.10 -37.78
CA LYS A 74 5.74 1.54 -37.92
C LYS A 74 6.70 0.84 -36.95
N LEU A 75 6.16 0.12 -35.98
CA LEU A 75 6.93 -0.64 -34.98
C LEU A 75 6.74 -2.14 -35.22
N GLU A 76 7.85 -2.87 -35.27
CA GLU A 76 7.84 -4.33 -35.27
C GLU A 76 7.46 -4.81 -33.86
N GLY A 77 6.27 -5.38 -33.73
CA GLY A 77 5.82 -5.96 -32.46
C GLY A 77 6.67 -7.17 -32.09
N LYS A 78 7.09 -7.26 -30.83
CA LYS A 78 7.65 -8.50 -30.28
C LYS A 78 6.55 -9.57 -30.18
N PRO A 79 6.86 -10.86 -30.41
CA PRO A 79 5.90 -11.93 -30.22
C PRO A 79 5.43 -12.01 -28.77
N LEU A 80 4.17 -12.41 -28.58
CA LEU A 80 3.51 -12.46 -27.27
C LEU A 80 4.23 -13.40 -26.27
N GLU A 81 4.93 -14.41 -26.79
CA GLU A 81 5.73 -15.37 -26.03
C GLU A 81 6.92 -14.69 -25.34
N ASP A 82 7.59 -13.74 -26.01
CA ASP A 82 8.71 -13.00 -25.43
C ASP A 82 8.23 -12.02 -24.35
N LEU A 83 7.07 -11.40 -24.54
CA LEU A 83 6.47 -10.50 -23.54
C LEU A 83 6.06 -11.24 -22.26
N LEU A 84 5.59 -12.49 -22.39
CA LEU A 84 5.24 -13.31 -21.23
C LEU A 84 6.45 -13.84 -20.47
N ASN A 85 7.61 -13.95 -21.14
CA ASN A 85 8.86 -14.36 -20.51
C ASN A 85 9.61 -13.19 -19.83
N GLU A 86 9.33 -11.94 -20.24
CA GLU A 86 9.89 -10.72 -19.65
C GLU A 86 9.09 -10.22 -18.42
N LEU A 87 7.91 -10.79 -18.13
CA LEU A 87 7.01 -10.43 -17.03
C LEU A 87 7.28 -11.23 -15.75
#